data_AF-A0A9R1JPA9-F1
#
_entry.id   AF-A0A9R1JPA9-F1
#
_cell.length_a   1.000
_cell.length_b   1.000
_cell.length_c   1.000
_cell.angle_alpha   90.00
_cell.angle_beta   90.00
_cell.angle_gamma   90.00
#
_symmetry.space_group_name_H-M   'P 1'
#
loop_
_entity.id
_entity.type
_entity.pdbx_description
1 polymer ?
#
loop_
_entity_poly.entity_id
_entity_poly.type
_entity_poly.pdbx_seq_one_letter_code
_entity_poly.pdbx_strand_id
1 'polypeptide(L)'
;MVRLQHRSAERHLEGVAAKLAEMVKKGAKKAGKGRSVAVEGAEVRRLGKWYGDAMEVMLEHARMEERVLFPDIQRASFPGVCDKVQEQHGKHLPMMNGIKEDIKTLLTLELGSALFYEVLVNLSVRLKALQDHTKEHFKEEEKDMLPRLESVRRMQREEGNVPDKSNSGWASEAMGTMEMTHSKLFPFFMTGLMPQEAVQYLDLVCRCTKNTRHLVSMLRSLAERLEDANPSIIHNNPTRLYEHLLVKSP
;
A
#
# COMPACT_ATOMS: atom_id res chain seq x y z
N MET A 1 -13.44 -1.81 4.51
CA MET A 1 -12.34 -0.84 4.71
C MET A 1 -10.99 -1.56 4.74
N VAL A 2 -10.68 -2.34 5.78
CA VAL A 2 -9.38 -3.05 5.93
C VAL A 2 -9.02 -3.88 4.70
N ARG A 3 -9.92 -4.76 4.23
CA ARG A 3 -9.74 -5.53 2.97
C ARG A 3 -9.44 -4.66 1.72
N LEU A 4 -9.94 -3.42 1.67
CA LEU A 4 -9.63 -2.51 0.55
C LEU A 4 -8.20 -1.97 0.68
N GLN A 5 -7.74 -1.70 1.91
CA GLN A 5 -6.37 -1.29 2.17
C GLN A 5 -5.38 -2.42 1.84
N HIS A 6 -5.67 -3.66 2.25
CA HIS A 6 -4.88 -4.83 1.88
C HIS A 6 -4.73 -4.94 0.36
N ARG A 7 -5.84 -4.90 -0.37
CA ARG A 7 -5.85 -5.01 -1.83
C ARG A 7 -5.07 -3.91 -2.52
N SER A 8 -5.17 -2.67 -2.03
CA SER A 8 -4.37 -1.56 -2.56
C SER A 8 -2.88 -1.77 -2.32
N ALA A 9 -2.48 -2.10 -1.08
CA ALA A 9 -1.09 -2.33 -0.70
C ALA A 9 -0.47 -3.51 -1.49
N GLU A 10 -1.17 -4.65 -1.59
CA GLU A 10 -0.71 -5.82 -2.35
C GLU A 10 -0.45 -5.47 -3.82
N ARG A 11 -1.41 -4.81 -4.49
CA ARG A 11 -1.26 -4.48 -5.91
C ARG A 11 -0.14 -3.48 -6.17
N HIS A 12 0.12 -2.55 -5.26
CA HIS A 12 1.27 -1.66 -5.35
C HIS A 12 2.59 -2.42 -5.20
N LEU A 13 2.71 -3.31 -4.20
CA LEU A 13 3.90 -4.15 -4.05
C LEU A 13 4.10 -5.05 -5.28
N GLU A 14 3.04 -5.63 -5.83
CA GLU A 14 3.06 -6.42 -7.07
C GLU A 14 3.58 -5.60 -8.26
N GLY A 15 3.11 -4.36 -8.39
CA GLY A 15 3.57 -3.43 -9.42
C GLY A 15 5.07 -3.11 -9.29
N VAL A 16 5.55 -2.82 -8.09
CA VAL A 16 6.99 -2.59 -7.82
C VAL A 16 7.80 -3.83 -8.19
N ALA A 17 7.36 -5.02 -7.80
CA ALA A 17 8.08 -6.26 -8.11
C ALA A 17 8.08 -6.60 -9.60
N ALA A 18 6.96 -6.39 -10.29
CA ALA A 18 6.87 -6.56 -11.73
C ALA A 18 7.86 -5.62 -12.43
N LYS A 19 7.91 -4.35 -12.01
CA LYS A 19 8.84 -3.36 -12.57
C LYS A 19 10.30 -3.75 -12.36
N LEU A 20 10.63 -4.17 -11.14
CA LEU A 20 11.96 -4.61 -10.79
C LEU A 20 12.38 -5.85 -11.60
N ALA A 21 11.48 -6.82 -11.78
CA ALA A 21 11.72 -7.99 -12.61
C ALA A 21 11.96 -7.62 -14.09
N GLU A 22 11.27 -6.61 -14.62
CA GLU A 22 11.57 -6.07 -15.95
C GLU A 22 12.98 -5.47 -16.02
N MET A 23 13.38 -4.69 -15.01
CA MET A 23 14.72 -4.10 -14.94
C MET A 23 15.82 -5.17 -14.91
N VAL A 24 15.63 -6.23 -14.11
CA VAL A 24 16.54 -7.39 -14.06
C VAL A 24 16.65 -8.07 -15.43
N LYS A 25 15.51 -8.31 -16.11
CA LYS A 25 15.49 -8.92 -17.46
C LYS A 25 16.17 -8.04 -18.51
N LYS A 26 15.97 -6.72 -18.47
CA LYS A 26 16.64 -5.75 -19.37
C LYS A 26 18.15 -5.80 -19.15
N GLY A 27 18.57 -5.83 -17.90
CA GLY A 27 19.96 -5.95 -17.48
C GLY A 27 20.65 -7.18 -18.04
N ALA A 28 20.09 -8.35 -17.75
CA ALA A 28 20.63 -9.64 -18.18
C ALA A 28 20.77 -9.74 -19.73
N LYS A 29 19.76 -9.27 -20.48
CA LYS A 29 19.77 -9.32 -21.95
C LYS A 29 20.86 -8.46 -22.61
N LYS A 30 21.25 -7.34 -22.01
CA LYS A 30 22.30 -6.45 -22.56
C LYS A 30 23.69 -6.76 -22.05
N ALA A 31 23.82 -7.29 -20.83
CA ALA A 31 25.09 -7.85 -20.33
C ALA A 31 25.62 -8.93 -21.28
N GLY A 32 24.75 -9.83 -21.77
CA GLY A 32 25.10 -10.83 -22.79
C GLY A 32 25.39 -10.28 -24.19
N LYS A 33 25.20 -8.97 -24.44
CA LYS A 33 25.44 -8.30 -25.74
C LYS A 33 26.52 -7.22 -25.68
N GLY A 34 27.25 -7.08 -24.56
CA GLY A 34 28.36 -6.13 -24.42
C GLY A 34 27.97 -4.64 -24.46
N ARG A 35 26.71 -4.28 -24.17
CA ARG A 35 26.25 -2.86 -24.11
C ARG A 35 26.10 -2.40 -22.66
N SER A 36 26.64 -1.22 -22.33
CA SER A 36 26.85 -0.80 -20.93
C SER A 36 25.60 -0.36 -20.16
N VAL A 37 24.56 0.21 -20.78
CA VAL A 37 23.39 0.71 -20.01
C VAL A 37 22.04 0.19 -20.54
N ALA A 38 21.37 -0.61 -19.71
CA ALA A 38 20.03 -1.17 -19.97
C ALA A 38 18.94 -0.57 -19.06
N VAL A 39 19.34 -0.15 -17.86
CA VAL A 39 18.48 0.44 -16.83
C VAL A 39 18.93 1.88 -16.63
N GLU A 40 17.98 2.80 -16.64
CA GLU A 40 18.25 4.23 -16.47
C GLU A 40 18.09 4.64 -15.01
N GLY A 41 18.90 5.59 -14.53
CA GLY A 41 18.76 6.12 -13.17
C GLY A 41 17.37 6.73 -12.90
N ALA A 42 16.71 7.27 -13.92
CA ALA A 42 15.33 7.75 -13.81
C ALA A 42 14.32 6.61 -13.55
N GLU A 43 14.57 5.40 -14.07
CA GLU A 43 13.75 4.21 -13.81
C GLU A 43 13.89 3.75 -12.35
N VAL A 44 15.13 3.75 -11.82
CA VAL A 44 15.41 3.45 -10.40
C VAL A 44 14.74 4.49 -9.48
N ARG A 45 14.81 5.79 -9.81
CA ARG A 45 14.15 6.85 -9.03
C ARG A 45 12.63 6.66 -8.96
N ARG A 46 11.99 6.35 -10.09
CA ARG A 46 10.54 6.07 -10.14
C ARG A 46 10.17 4.83 -9.33
N LEU A 47 10.95 3.75 -9.42
CA LEU A 47 10.76 2.55 -8.60
C LEU A 47 10.85 2.90 -7.10
N GLY A 48 11.85 3.70 -6.72
CA GLY A 48 12.03 4.13 -5.33
C GLY A 48 10.89 5.00 -4.80
N LYS A 49 10.38 5.92 -5.61
CA LYS A 49 9.19 6.70 -5.24
C LYS A 49 7.95 5.81 -5.09
N TRP A 50 7.74 4.88 -6.03
CA TRP A 50 6.64 3.92 -5.94
C TRP A 50 6.69 3.12 -4.64
N TYR A 51 7.84 2.51 -4.38
CA TYR A 51 8.03 1.70 -3.20
C TYR A 51 7.88 2.51 -1.92
N GLY A 52 8.38 3.76 -1.89
CA GLY A 52 8.20 4.68 -0.77
C GLY A 52 6.73 5.01 -0.50
N ASP A 53 5.97 5.37 -1.53
CA ASP A 53 4.53 5.66 -1.41
C ASP A 53 3.77 4.40 -0.92
N ALA A 54 4.12 3.20 -1.42
CA ALA A 54 3.53 1.93 -0.97
C ALA A 54 3.81 1.63 0.50
N MET A 55 5.04 1.86 0.96
CA MET A 55 5.42 1.73 2.36
C MET A 55 4.63 2.68 3.26
N GLU A 56 4.42 3.93 2.85
CA GLU A 56 3.65 4.90 3.63
C GLU A 56 2.20 4.43 3.84
N VAL A 57 1.55 3.89 2.80
CA VAL A 57 0.22 3.28 2.91
C VAL A 57 0.22 2.11 3.89
N MET A 58 1.19 1.19 3.79
CA MET A 58 1.28 0.03 4.68
C MET A 58 1.53 0.41 6.15
N LEU A 59 2.41 1.38 6.40
CA LEU A 59 2.72 1.85 7.75
C LEU A 59 1.52 2.55 8.39
N GLU A 60 0.77 3.32 7.61
CA GLU A 60 -0.42 3.98 8.12
C GLU A 60 -1.57 3.00 8.36
N HIS A 61 -1.73 2.01 7.47
CA HIS A 61 -2.62 0.88 7.68
C HIS A 61 -2.32 0.16 9.01
N ALA A 62 -1.08 -0.28 9.24
CA ALA A 62 -0.69 -0.94 10.49
C ALA A 62 -0.96 -0.06 11.73
N ARG A 63 -0.69 1.25 11.65
CA ARG A 63 -0.99 2.19 12.75
C ARG A 63 -2.48 2.33 13.01
N MET A 64 -3.31 2.34 11.97
CA MET A 64 -4.77 2.39 12.11
C MET A 64 -5.26 1.14 12.84
N GLU A 65 -4.73 -0.04 12.50
CA GLU A 65 -5.08 -1.28 13.18
C GLU A 65 -4.67 -1.27 14.64
N GLU A 66 -3.43 -0.90 14.94
CA GLU A 66 -2.89 -0.85 16.30
C GLU A 66 -3.61 0.18 17.19
N ARG A 67 -4.08 1.30 16.62
CA ARG A 67 -4.73 2.37 17.38
C ARG A 67 -6.25 2.20 17.51
N VAL A 68 -6.89 1.63 16.50
CA VAL A 68 -8.36 1.61 16.41
C VAL A 68 -8.90 0.19 16.52
N LEU A 69 -8.33 -0.78 15.80
CA LEU A 69 -8.92 -2.11 15.70
C LEU A 69 -8.48 -3.02 16.84
N PHE A 70 -7.17 -3.16 17.04
CA PHE A 70 -6.60 -4.07 18.04
C PHE A 70 -7.06 -3.76 19.46
N PRO A 71 -7.15 -2.49 19.92
CA PRO A 71 -7.61 -2.20 21.27
C PRO A 71 -9.03 -2.68 21.53
N ASP A 72 -9.92 -2.62 20.53
CA ASP A 72 -11.30 -3.09 20.69
C ASP A 72 -11.38 -4.62 20.73
N ILE A 73 -10.58 -5.29 19.91
CA ILE A 73 -10.49 -6.76 19.93
C ILE A 73 -9.89 -7.25 21.26
N GLN A 74 -8.81 -6.63 21.73
CA GLN A 74 -8.14 -6.98 22.99
C GLN A 74 -9.04 -6.76 24.20
N ARG A 75 -9.81 -5.66 24.25
CA ARG A 75 -10.72 -5.37 25.36
C ARG A 75 -11.88 -6.35 25.46
N ALA A 76 -12.34 -6.89 24.34
CA ALA A 76 -13.51 -7.78 24.27
C ALA A 76 -13.15 -9.27 24.15
N SER A 77 -11.87 -9.61 24.09
CA SER A 77 -11.36 -10.99 23.97
C SER A 77 -10.36 -11.31 25.07
N PHE A 78 -9.76 -12.49 25.04
CA PHE A 78 -8.65 -12.84 25.94
C PHE A 78 -7.42 -11.96 25.65
N PRO A 79 -6.66 -11.54 26.70
CA PRO A 79 -5.39 -10.84 26.52
C PRO A 79 -4.45 -11.60 25.57
N GLY A 80 -3.77 -10.85 24.70
CA GLY A 80 -2.76 -11.38 23.78
C GLY A 80 -3.26 -11.83 22.41
N VAL A 81 -4.55 -11.69 22.10
CA VAL A 81 -5.14 -12.12 20.82
C VAL A 81 -4.56 -11.39 19.59
N CYS A 82 -4.03 -10.17 19.76
CA CYS A 82 -3.42 -9.39 18.67
C CYS A 82 -1.88 -9.49 18.65
N ASP A 83 -1.25 -10.17 19.61
CA ASP A 83 0.22 -10.09 19.81
C ASP A 83 0.98 -10.64 18.60
N LYS A 84 0.49 -11.72 17.99
CA LYS A 84 1.10 -12.32 16.79
C LYS A 84 1.12 -11.33 15.61
N VAL A 85 0.01 -10.65 15.37
CA VAL A 85 -0.13 -9.69 14.26
C VAL A 85 0.72 -8.45 14.50
N GLN A 86 0.77 -7.99 15.75
CA GLN A 86 1.62 -6.88 16.14
C GLN A 86 3.12 -7.22 16.04
N GLU A 87 3.51 -8.46 16.36
CA GLU A 87 4.86 -8.96 16.14
C GLU A 87 5.22 -8.98 14.64
N GLN A 88 4.28 -9.37 13.77
CA GLN A 88 4.46 -9.33 12.32
C GLN A 88 4.70 -7.90 11.82
N HIS A 89 3.96 -6.89 12.30
CA HIS A 89 4.24 -5.47 12.01
C HIS A 89 5.70 -5.09 12.38
N GLY A 90 6.15 -5.51 13.56
CA GLY A 90 7.52 -5.29 14.04
C GLY A 90 8.59 -5.95 13.15
N LYS A 91 8.30 -7.12 12.56
CA LYS A 91 9.20 -7.84 11.65
C LYS A 91 9.19 -7.27 10.22
N HIS A 92 8.06 -6.76 9.75
CA HIS A 92 7.96 -6.17 8.41
C HIS A 92 8.73 -4.86 8.30
N LEU A 93 8.74 -4.01 9.34
CA LEU A 93 9.44 -2.73 9.33
C LEU A 93 10.93 -2.80 8.94
N PRO A 94 11.78 -3.65 9.57
CA PRO A 94 13.18 -3.77 9.17
C PRO A 94 13.36 -4.31 7.75
N MET A 95 12.50 -5.24 7.30
CA MET A 95 12.52 -5.72 5.91
C MET A 95 12.23 -4.58 4.93
N MET A 96 11.20 -3.79 5.21
CA MET A 96 10.82 -2.68 4.35
C MET A 96 11.92 -1.61 4.26
N ASN A 97 12.55 -1.29 5.39
CA ASN A 97 13.69 -0.38 5.44
C ASN A 97 14.91 -0.92 4.69
N GLY A 98 15.22 -2.22 4.79
CA GLY A 98 16.31 -2.84 4.05
C GLY A 98 16.13 -2.71 2.53
N ILE A 99 14.92 -2.94 2.02
CA ILE A 99 14.57 -2.74 0.60
C ILE A 99 14.72 -1.26 0.20
N LYS A 100 14.31 -0.33 1.07
CA LYS A 100 14.48 1.11 0.83
C LYS A 100 15.95 1.50 0.71
N GLU A 101 16.82 0.94 1.55
CA GLU A 101 18.26 1.18 1.48
C GLU A 101 18.89 0.56 0.24
N ASP A 102 18.51 -0.65 -0.16
CA ASP A 102 18.96 -1.27 -1.42
C ASP A 102 18.63 -0.40 -2.64
N ILE A 103 17.43 0.19 -2.68
CA ILE A 103 17.04 1.12 -3.76
C ILE A 103 17.92 2.37 -3.75
N LYS A 104 18.23 2.92 -2.57
CA LYS A 104 19.17 4.06 -2.47
C LYS A 104 20.57 3.67 -2.94
N THR A 105 21.04 2.48 -2.58
CA THR A 105 22.33 1.96 -3.07
C THR A 105 22.34 1.91 -4.60
N LEU A 106 21.30 1.39 -5.25
CA LEU A 106 21.19 1.39 -6.72
C LEU A 106 21.32 2.79 -7.35
N LEU A 107 20.86 3.85 -6.67
CA LEU A 107 20.98 5.23 -7.16
C LEU A 107 22.41 5.78 -7.08
N THR A 108 23.27 5.19 -6.26
CA THR A 108 24.67 5.60 -6.06
C THR A 108 25.66 4.80 -6.90
N LEU A 109 25.26 3.61 -7.35
CA LEU A 109 26.11 2.72 -8.12
C LEU A 109 26.23 3.16 -9.58
N GLU A 110 27.37 2.84 -10.19
CA GLU A 110 27.57 3.01 -11.62
C GLU A 110 26.56 2.13 -12.38
N LEU A 111 25.72 2.78 -13.21
CA LEU A 111 24.67 2.12 -13.98
C LEU A 111 25.27 1.06 -14.89
N GLY A 112 24.77 -0.18 -14.75
CA GLY A 112 25.21 -1.30 -15.57
C GLY A 112 26.50 -1.99 -15.12
N SER A 113 27.10 -1.57 -14.01
CA SER A 113 28.19 -2.31 -13.36
C SER A 113 27.72 -3.68 -12.84
N ALA A 114 28.67 -4.60 -12.64
CA ALA A 114 28.36 -5.92 -12.08
C ALA A 114 27.69 -5.81 -10.69
N LEU A 115 28.20 -4.90 -9.85
CA LEU A 115 27.64 -4.62 -8.54
C LEU A 115 26.22 -4.05 -8.62
N PHE A 116 25.93 -3.16 -9.60
CA PHE A 116 24.56 -2.67 -9.82
C PHE A 116 23.59 -3.82 -10.09
N TYR A 117 23.97 -4.77 -10.93
CA TYR A 117 23.11 -5.92 -11.24
C TYR A 117 22.95 -6.89 -10.06
N GLU A 118 24.01 -7.11 -9.29
CA GLU A 118 23.95 -7.94 -8.08
C GLU A 118 22.95 -7.35 -7.06
N VAL A 119 23.06 -6.05 -6.78
CA VAL A 119 22.12 -5.36 -5.88
C VAL A 119 20.69 -5.42 -6.43
N LEU A 120 20.51 -5.28 -7.75
CA LEU A 120 19.19 -5.35 -8.39
C LEU A 120 18.54 -6.73 -8.24
N VAL A 121 19.32 -7.81 -8.36
CA VAL A 121 18.84 -9.19 -8.15
C VAL A 121 18.53 -9.44 -6.68
N ASN A 122 19.40 -9.01 -5.76
CA ASN A 122 19.19 -9.15 -4.31
C ASN A 122 17.94 -8.39 -3.84
N LEU A 123 17.73 -7.18 -4.36
CA LEU A 123 16.52 -6.39 -4.13
C LEU A 123 15.27 -7.16 -4.58
N SER A 124 15.33 -7.86 -5.73
CA SER A 124 14.20 -8.64 -6.23
C SER A 124 13.85 -9.80 -5.31
N VAL A 125 14.85 -10.46 -4.72
CA VAL A 125 14.64 -11.56 -3.75
C VAL A 125 14.02 -11.00 -2.45
N ARG A 126 14.56 -9.90 -1.92
CA ARG A 126 14.05 -9.29 -0.68
C ARG A 126 12.63 -8.75 -0.84
N LEU A 127 12.33 -8.10 -1.96
CA LEU A 127 10.98 -7.63 -2.25
C LEU A 127 9.98 -8.78 -2.37
N LYS A 128 10.38 -9.90 -2.98
CA LYS A 128 9.54 -11.10 -3.06
C LYS A 128 9.24 -11.67 -1.67
N ALA A 129 10.24 -11.75 -0.80
CA ALA A 129 10.03 -12.18 0.59
C ALA A 129 9.06 -11.25 1.34
N LEU A 130 9.19 -9.92 1.20
CA LEU A 130 8.24 -8.98 1.79
C LEU A 130 6.81 -9.18 1.28
N GLN A 131 6.64 -9.39 -0.03
CA GLN A 131 5.33 -9.66 -0.62
C GLN A 131 4.69 -10.93 -0.04
N ASP A 132 5.46 -12.01 0.06
CA ASP A 132 4.94 -13.28 0.55
C ASP A 132 4.53 -13.17 2.02
N HIS A 133 5.34 -12.53 2.86
CA HIS A 133 4.98 -12.27 4.26
C HIS A 133 3.77 -11.34 4.40
N THR A 134 3.69 -10.28 3.58
CA THR A 134 2.56 -9.34 3.59
C THR A 134 1.24 -10.03 3.21
N LYS A 135 1.27 -10.89 2.19
CA LYS A 135 0.09 -11.66 1.76
C LYS A 135 -0.36 -12.66 2.83
N GLU A 136 0.60 -13.31 3.49
CA GLU A 136 0.30 -14.23 4.59
C GLU A 136 -0.32 -13.47 5.78
N HIS A 137 0.27 -12.34 6.17
CA HIS A 137 -0.26 -11.45 7.20
C HIS A 137 -1.70 -11.03 6.92
N PHE A 138 -1.97 -10.46 5.74
CA PHE A 138 -3.33 -10.02 5.38
C PHE A 138 -4.32 -11.17 5.36
N LYS A 139 -3.90 -12.37 4.92
CA LYS A 139 -4.74 -13.56 4.95
C LYS A 139 -5.08 -13.99 6.37
N GLU A 140 -4.12 -13.93 7.30
CA GLU A 140 -4.35 -14.24 8.71
C GLU A 140 -5.33 -13.24 9.33
N GLU A 141 -5.14 -11.94 9.09
CA GLU A 141 -6.05 -10.91 9.58
C GLU A 141 -7.47 -11.08 9.03
N GLU A 142 -7.60 -11.28 7.72
CA GLU A 142 -8.90 -11.41 7.08
C GLU A 142 -9.67 -12.66 7.52
N LYS A 143 -8.95 -13.73 7.83
CA LYS A 143 -9.52 -15.02 8.27
C LYS A 143 -9.82 -15.03 9.76
N ASP A 144 -8.94 -14.48 10.59
CA ASP A 144 -8.98 -14.66 12.03
C ASP A 144 -9.35 -13.38 12.79
N MET A 145 -8.82 -12.22 12.39
CA MET A 145 -8.99 -10.95 13.12
C MET A 145 -10.26 -10.19 12.73
N LEU A 146 -10.53 -10.07 11.43
CA LEU A 146 -11.72 -9.33 10.95
C LEU A 146 -13.03 -9.96 11.45
N PRO A 147 -13.22 -11.30 11.45
CA PRO A 147 -14.43 -11.89 12.01
C PRO A 147 -14.57 -11.65 13.52
N ARG A 148 -13.46 -11.63 14.27
CA ARG A 148 -13.47 -11.28 15.71
C ARG A 148 -13.90 -9.85 15.92
N LEU A 149 -13.34 -8.91 15.15
CA LEU A 149 -13.76 -7.52 15.18
C LEU A 149 -15.27 -7.40 14.90
N GLU A 150 -15.77 -8.06 13.85
CA GLU A 150 -17.20 -8.07 13.51
C GLU A 150 -18.07 -8.60 14.67
N SER A 151 -17.62 -9.66 15.36
CA SER A 151 -18.29 -10.22 16.54
C SER A 151 -18.30 -9.26 17.73
N VAL A 152 -17.14 -8.69 18.08
CA VAL A 152 -17.00 -7.70 19.15
C VAL A 152 -17.94 -6.52 18.92
N ARG A 153 -17.99 -6.02 17.68
CA ARG A 153 -18.86 -4.90 17.31
C ARG A 153 -20.33 -5.26 17.34
N ARG A 154 -20.70 -6.51 17.02
CA ARG A 154 -22.08 -6.97 17.14
C ARG A 154 -22.52 -6.95 18.60
N MET A 155 -21.71 -7.51 19.51
CA MET A 155 -22.00 -7.51 20.94
C MET A 155 -22.13 -6.07 21.49
N GLN A 156 -21.21 -5.18 21.13
CA GLN A 156 -21.27 -3.77 21.54
C GLN A 156 -22.56 -3.04 21.09
N ARG A 157 -23.14 -3.41 19.93
CA ARG A 157 -24.43 -2.87 19.48
C ARG A 157 -25.60 -3.44 20.27
N GLU A 158 -25.58 -4.75 20.51
CA GLU A 158 -26.62 -5.47 21.28
C GLU A 158 -26.70 -4.99 22.73
N GLU A 159 -25.56 -4.62 23.33
CA GLU A 159 -25.47 -4.06 24.69
C GLU A 159 -25.89 -2.58 24.79
N GLY A 160 -26.25 -1.94 23.68
CA GLY A 160 -26.59 -0.51 23.66
C GLY A 160 -25.39 0.44 23.84
N ASN A 161 -24.17 -0.11 23.89
CA ASN A 161 -22.93 0.65 24.02
C ASN A 161 -22.58 1.46 22.77
N VAL A 162 -23.22 1.16 21.62
CA VAL A 162 -23.02 1.90 20.37
C VAL A 162 -24.37 2.07 19.64
N PRO A 163 -24.79 3.29 19.27
CA PRO A 163 -26.08 3.51 18.63
C PRO A 163 -26.20 2.80 17.28
N ASP A 164 -27.38 2.23 16.98
CA ASP A 164 -27.69 1.39 15.81
C ASP A 164 -27.38 2.03 14.44
N LYS A 165 -27.22 3.36 14.39
CA LYS A 165 -26.80 4.11 13.19
C LYS A 165 -25.27 4.14 12.94
N SER A 166 -24.46 3.47 13.75
CA SER A 166 -23.00 3.66 13.83
C SER A 166 -22.13 2.71 12.99
N ASN A 167 -22.59 2.20 11.85
CA ASN A 167 -21.65 1.56 10.91
C ASN A 167 -20.50 2.51 10.50
N SER A 168 -20.64 3.81 10.76
CA SER A 168 -19.66 4.86 10.53
C SER A 168 -18.75 5.20 11.72
N GLY A 169 -18.98 4.78 12.96
CA GLY A 169 -18.24 5.32 14.12
C GLY A 169 -16.74 5.02 14.09
N TRP A 170 -16.41 3.74 14.23
CA TRP A 170 -15.03 3.23 14.14
C TRP A 170 -14.44 3.40 12.74
N ALA A 171 -15.26 3.31 11.68
CA ALA A 171 -14.81 3.55 10.33
C ALA A 171 -14.41 5.02 10.15
N SER A 172 -15.13 5.98 10.73
CA SER A 172 -14.74 7.39 10.72
C SER A 172 -13.48 7.63 11.54
N GLU A 173 -13.33 6.96 12.68
CA GLU A 173 -12.12 7.03 13.49
C GLU A 173 -10.91 6.48 12.72
N ALA A 174 -11.02 5.28 12.16
CA ALA A 174 -9.99 4.68 11.33
C ALA A 174 -9.65 5.55 10.11
N MET A 175 -10.66 6.08 9.40
CA MET A 175 -10.44 7.00 8.28
C MET A 175 -9.74 8.29 8.74
N GLY A 176 -10.03 8.77 9.94
CA GLY A 176 -9.37 9.92 10.56
C GLY A 176 -7.91 9.66 10.97
N THR A 177 -7.54 8.41 11.27
CA THR A 177 -6.14 8.04 11.56
C THR A 177 -5.25 7.95 10.31
N MET A 178 -5.86 7.91 9.12
CA MET A 178 -5.16 7.72 7.85
C MET A 178 -4.87 9.04 7.11
N GLU A 179 -4.31 10.02 7.81
CA GLU A 179 -4.10 11.37 7.29
C GLU A 179 -3.20 11.41 6.02
N MET A 180 -2.15 10.60 5.96
CA MET A 180 -1.22 10.57 4.82
C MET A 180 -1.87 9.96 3.57
N THR A 181 -2.51 8.81 3.73
CA THR A 181 -3.28 8.11 2.67
C THR A 181 -4.46 8.95 2.22
N HIS A 182 -5.15 9.65 3.13
CA HIS A 182 -6.28 10.51 2.80
C HIS A 182 -5.90 11.96 2.48
N SER A 183 -4.60 12.25 2.29
CA SER A 183 -4.15 13.55 1.78
C SER A 183 -3.38 13.39 0.47
N LYS A 184 -2.06 13.30 0.56
CA LYS A 184 -1.14 13.32 -0.59
C LYS A 184 -1.18 12.01 -1.37
N LEU A 185 -1.43 10.90 -0.69
CA LEU A 185 -1.40 9.56 -1.29
C LEU A 185 -2.79 9.06 -1.71
N PHE A 186 -3.83 9.88 -1.61
CA PHE A 186 -5.18 9.42 -1.92
C PHE A 186 -5.32 8.93 -3.36
N PRO A 187 -4.85 9.67 -4.39
CA PRO A 187 -4.88 9.16 -5.76
C PRO A 187 -4.03 7.90 -5.93
N PHE A 188 -2.85 7.84 -5.28
CA PHE A 188 -1.99 6.66 -5.30
C PHE A 188 -2.73 5.43 -4.79
N PHE A 189 -3.25 5.49 -3.57
CA PHE A 189 -4.02 4.43 -2.94
C PHE A 189 -5.16 3.93 -3.84
N MET A 190 -5.89 4.88 -4.45
CA MET A 190 -7.02 4.58 -5.32
C MET A 190 -6.59 3.85 -6.61
N THR A 191 -5.39 4.11 -7.13
CA THR A 191 -4.87 3.35 -8.29
C THR A 191 -4.54 1.90 -7.97
N GLY A 192 -4.31 1.56 -6.69
CA GLY A 192 -4.16 0.18 -6.24
C GLY A 192 -5.47 -0.61 -6.17
N LEU A 193 -6.63 0.02 -6.43
CA LEU A 193 -7.95 -0.61 -6.36
C LEU A 193 -8.53 -0.93 -7.74
N MET A 194 -9.32 -2.01 -7.82
CA MET A 194 -10.18 -2.26 -8.98
C MET A 194 -11.32 -1.23 -9.03
N PRO A 195 -11.93 -0.95 -10.19
CA PRO A 195 -12.97 0.08 -10.31
C PRO A 195 -14.10 -0.05 -9.28
N GLN A 196 -14.61 -1.26 -9.05
CA GLN A 196 -15.68 -1.50 -8.08
C GLN A 196 -15.21 -1.28 -6.63
N GLU A 197 -13.97 -1.66 -6.34
CA GLU A 197 -13.35 -1.46 -5.02
C GLU A 197 -13.06 0.01 -4.75
N ALA A 198 -12.64 0.76 -5.78
CA ALA A 198 -12.45 2.20 -5.74
C ALA A 198 -13.78 2.91 -5.44
N VAL A 199 -14.86 2.54 -6.11
CA VAL A 199 -16.20 3.07 -5.81
C VAL A 199 -16.63 2.74 -4.37
N GLN A 200 -16.40 1.50 -3.92
CA GLN A 200 -16.67 1.11 -2.53
C GLN A 200 -15.86 1.94 -1.53
N TYR A 201 -14.60 2.24 -1.83
CA TYR A 201 -13.76 3.05 -0.96
C TYR A 201 -14.19 4.51 -0.95
N LEU A 202 -14.55 5.08 -2.11
CA LEU A 202 -15.07 6.44 -2.20
C LEU A 202 -16.35 6.61 -1.41
N ASP A 203 -17.28 5.65 -1.52
CA ASP A 203 -18.51 5.66 -0.73
C ASP A 203 -18.23 5.59 0.77
N LEU A 204 -17.21 4.84 1.20
CA LEU A 204 -16.76 4.84 2.59
C LEU A 204 -16.20 6.21 3.01
N VAL A 205 -15.28 6.77 2.22
CA VAL A 205 -14.69 8.10 2.45
C VAL A 205 -15.78 9.17 2.60
N CYS A 206 -16.76 9.19 1.69
CA CYS A 206 -17.87 10.14 1.73
C CYS A 206 -18.74 10.00 2.99
N ARG A 207 -18.95 8.76 3.46
CA ARG A 207 -19.76 8.50 4.67
C ARG A 207 -19.02 8.75 5.98
N CYS A 208 -17.70 8.62 5.97
CA CYS A 208 -16.87 8.64 7.18
C CYS A 208 -16.12 9.96 7.40
N THR A 209 -15.90 10.77 6.35
CA THR A 209 -15.16 12.03 6.46
C THR A 209 -16.11 13.19 6.79
N LYS A 210 -16.11 13.63 8.05
CA LYS A 210 -16.92 14.79 8.49
C LYS A 210 -16.40 16.13 7.99
N ASN A 211 -15.09 16.24 7.74
CA ASN A 211 -14.47 17.47 7.25
C ASN A 211 -14.70 17.61 5.74
N THR A 212 -15.76 18.31 5.34
CA THR A 212 -16.13 18.51 3.94
C THR A 212 -15.02 19.14 3.11
N ARG A 213 -14.23 20.07 3.68
CA ARG A 213 -13.11 20.70 2.97
C ARG A 213 -12.04 19.67 2.62
N HIS A 214 -11.71 18.79 3.57
CA HIS A 214 -10.76 17.71 3.35
C HIS A 214 -11.27 16.71 2.32
N LEU A 215 -12.53 16.30 2.42
CA LEU A 215 -13.18 15.42 1.44
C LEU A 215 -13.12 16.01 0.01
N VAL A 216 -13.50 17.28 -0.15
CA VAL A 216 -13.44 17.96 -1.46
C VAL A 216 -11.99 18.00 -1.98
N SER A 217 -11.01 18.20 -1.10
CA SER A 217 -9.59 18.17 -1.49
C SER A 217 -9.15 16.80 -2.00
N MET A 218 -9.59 15.71 -1.36
CA MET A 218 -9.32 14.34 -1.80
C MET A 218 -9.94 14.04 -3.16
N LEU A 219 -11.21 14.41 -3.34
CA LEU A 219 -11.93 14.17 -4.60
C LEU A 219 -11.32 14.98 -5.74
N ARG A 220 -10.92 16.23 -5.47
CA ARG A 220 -10.24 17.08 -6.45
C ARG A 220 -8.88 16.50 -6.85
N SER A 221 -8.06 16.07 -5.89
CA SER A 221 -6.75 15.49 -6.21
C SER A 221 -6.86 14.21 -7.01
N LEU A 222 -7.91 13.41 -6.78
CA LEU A 222 -8.22 12.24 -7.59
C LEU A 222 -8.67 12.61 -9.00
N ALA A 223 -9.55 13.61 -9.15
CA ALA A 223 -10.03 14.07 -10.45
C ALA A 223 -8.89 14.63 -11.31
N GLU A 224 -8.05 15.51 -10.76
CA GLU A 224 -6.87 16.07 -11.43
C GLU A 224 -5.95 14.95 -11.95
N ARG A 225 -5.70 13.93 -11.12
CA ARG A 225 -4.88 12.77 -11.51
C ARG A 225 -5.52 11.91 -12.61
N LEU A 226 -6.84 11.79 -12.64
CA LEU A 226 -7.55 11.05 -13.68
C LEU A 226 -7.61 11.81 -15.00
N GLU A 227 -7.80 13.14 -14.95
CA GLU A 227 -7.76 14.01 -16.14
C GLU A 227 -6.39 13.99 -16.82
N ASP A 228 -5.32 13.90 -16.01
CA ASP A 228 -3.95 13.76 -16.51
C ASP A 228 -3.64 12.39 -17.14
N ALA A 229 -4.45 11.37 -16.82
CA ALA A 229 -4.28 10.00 -17.27
C ALA A 229 -4.92 9.77 -18.64
N ASN A 230 -4.20 9.11 -19.55
CA ASN A 230 -4.76 8.73 -20.84
C ASN A 230 -5.90 7.71 -20.60
N PRO A 231 -7.13 7.92 -21.13
CA PRO A 231 -8.27 7.02 -20.92
C PRO A 231 -7.99 5.55 -21.26
N SER A 232 -7.10 5.32 -22.23
CA SER A 232 -6.67 3.97 -22.63
C SER A 232 -5.81 3.23 -21.60
N ILE A 233 -5.14 3.96 -20.69
CA ILE A 233 -4.29 3.41 -19.61
C ILE A 233 -5.15 3.03 -18.40
N ILE A 234 -6.22 3.79 -18.13
CA ILE A 234 -7.11 3.62 -16.98
C ILE A 234 -7.83 2.25 -17.02
N HIS A 235 -8.18 1.78 -18.22
CA HIS A 235 -9.04 0.60 -18.37
C HIS A 235 -8.35 -0.75 -18.15
N ASN A 236 -7.02 -0.84 -18.21
CA ASN A 236 -6.37 -2.15 -18.43
C ASN A 236 -5.23 -2.52 -17.46
N ASN A 237 -4.63 -1.57 -16.72
CA ASN A 237 -3.52 -1.93 -15.82
C ASN A 237 -3.20 -0.86 -14.73
N PRO A 238 -3.46 -1.13 -13.44
CA PRO A 238 -3.05 -0.29 -12.29
C PRO A 238 -1.57 0.12 -12.32
N THR A 239 -0.69 -0.81 -12.69
CA THR A 239 0.76 -0.62 -12.78
C THR A 239 1.11 0.44 -13.81
N ARG A 240 0.45 0.42 -14.98
CA ARG A 240 0.68 1.41 -16.05
C ARG A 240 0.11 2.78 -15.72
N LEU A 241 -1.01 2.81 -14.99
CA LEU A 241 -1.61 4.07 -14.55
C LEU A 241 -0.65 4.79 -13.59
N TYR A 242 -0.12 4.09 -12.59
CA TYR A 242 0.82 4.72 -11.67
C TYR A 242 2.15 5.12 -12.33
N GLU A 243 2.70 4.30 -13.24
CA GLU A 243 3.88 4.69 -14.02
C GLU A 243 3.63 5.97 -14.84
N HIS A 244 2.47 6.10 -15.48
CA HIS A 244 2.08 7.31 -16.21
C HIS A 244 1.99 8.53 -15.28
N LEU A 245 1.41 8.35 -14.09
CA LEU A 245 1.28 9.41 -13.08
C LEU A 245 2.64 9.81 -12.46
N LEU A 246 3.62 8.91 -12.43
CA LEU A 246 4.98 9.20 -11.98
C LEU A 246 5.82 9.97 -13.02
N VAL A 247 5.54 9.81 -14.32
CA VAL A 247 6.27 10.52 -15.39
C VAL A 247 5.94 12.02 -15.41
N LYS A 248 4.75 12.39 -14.93
CA LYS A 248 4.27 13.78 -14.92
C LYS A 248 4.40 14.49 -13.55
N SER A 249 4.85 13.80 -12.50
CA SER A 249 5.16 14.48 -11.24
C SER A 249 6.52 15.19 -11.37
N PRO A 250 6.61 16.50 -11.11
CA PRO A 250 7.85 17.27 -11.24
C PRO A 250 8.95 16.76 -10.31
#